data_AF-A0A1H6K7L5-F1
#
_entry.id   AF-A0A1H6K7L5-F1
#
_cell.length_a   1.000
_cell.length_b   1.000
_cell.length_c   1.000
_cell.angle_alpha   90.00
_cell.angle_beta   90.00
_cell.angle_gamma   90.00
#
_symmetry.space_group_name_H-M   'P 1'
#
loop_
_entity.id
_entity.type
_entity.pdbx_description
1 polymer ?
#
loop_
_entity_poly.entity_id
_entity_poly.type
_entity_poly.pdbx_seq_one_letter_code
_entity_poly.pdbx_strand_id
1 'polypeptide(L)'
;MNLTNMFTCLAQISDAENPTIFPFPFSMHLALAVISIIFFSYRFAVQKKPFQLIFAIAVPLSLLLWVSNNKTLFYTVGIIELILIVTALFTSIFVKPKTAEEKASSDKKDKED
;
A
#
# COMPACT_ATOMS: atom_id res chain seq x y z
N MET A 1 1.82 -1.11 29.02
CA MET A 1 1.34 0.22 28.55
C MET A 1 -0.18 0.20 28.56
N ASN A 2 -0.82 1.19 29.18
CA ASN A 2 -2.28 1.23 29.35
C ASN A 2 -2.96 1.82 28.10
N LEU A 3 -4.14 1.32 27.72
CA LEU A 3 -4.86 1.72 26.50
C LEU A 3 -5.15 3.24 26.49
N THR A 4 -5.47 3.79 27.66
CA THR A 4 -5.71 5.22 27.87
C THR A 4 -4.50 6.07 27.49
N ASN A 5 -3.29 5.62 27.82
CA ASN A 5 -2.06 6.34 27.46
C ASN A 5 -1.80 6.30 25.94
N MET A 6 -2.28 5.25 25.25
CA MET A 6 -2.18 5.14 23.79
C MET A 6 -3.10 6.16 23.10
N PHE A 7 -4.34 6.29 23.59
CA PHE A 7 -5.29 7.28 23.05
C PHE A 7 -4.87 8.72 23.35
N THR A 8 -4.36 9.00 24.54
CA THR A 8 -3.83 10.35 24.88
C THR A 8 -2.63 10.72 24.00
N CYS A 9 -1.73 9.77 23.73
CA CYS A 9 -0.59 9.99 22.85
C CYS A 9 -1.02 10.23 21.39
N LEU A 10 -2.03 9.48 20.91
CA LEU A 10 -2.60 9.66 19.57
C LEU A 10 -3.32 11.01 19.41
N ALA A 11 -4.04 11.45 20.44
CA ALA A 11 -4.68 12.77 20.47
C ALA A 11 -3.64 13.91 20.44
N GLN A 12 -2.55 13.78 21.21
CA GLN A 12 -1.45 14.76 21.20
C GLN A 12 -0.72 14.85 19.85
N ILE A 13 -0.66 13.76 19.07
CA ILE A 13 -0.11 13.80 17.70
C ILE A 13 -1.02 14.62 16.76
N SER A 14 -2.33 14.59 16.97
CA SER A 14 -3.29 15.37 16.17
C SER A 14 -3.29 16.86 16.50
N ASP A 15 -2.90 17.23 17.73
CA ASP A 15 -2.85 18.62 18.24
C ASP A 15 -1.47 19.27 18.04
N ALA A 16 -0.57 18.64 17.28
CA ALA A 16 0.74 19.23 16.99
C ALA A 16 0.58 20.54 16.19
N GLU A 17 1.23 21.58 16.71
CA GLU A 17 1.28 22.99 16.26
C GLU A 17 1.66 23.16 14.77
N ASN A 18 2.11 22.08 14.13
CA ASN A 18 2.32 21.96 12.70
C ASN A 18 1.54 20.71 12.24
N PRO A 19 0.33 20.85 11.68
CA PRO A 19 -0.40 19.71 11.14
C PRO A 19 0.38 19.16 9.94
N THR A 20 1.24 18.18 10.21
CA THR A 20 1.91 17.42 9.16
C THR A 20 0.88 16.53 8.51
N ILE A 21 0.99 16.35 7.18
CA ILE A 21 0.03 15.57 6.38
C ILE A 21 -0.19 14.16 6.94
N PHE A 22 0.82 13.62 7.62
CA PHE A 22 0.74 12.36 8.34
C PHE A 22 1.14 12.48 9.82
N PRO A 23 0.64 11.58 10.68
CA PRO A 23 0.97 11.50 12.11
C PRO A 23 2.40 11.00 12.42
N PHE A 24 3.26 10.84 11.41
CA PHE A 24 4.66 10.43 11.59
C PHE A 24 5.60 11.32 10.76
N PRO A 25 6.87 11.50 11.18
CA PRO A 25 7.83 12.31 10.44
C PRO A 25 8.15 11.71 9.06
N PHE A 26 8.59 12.57 8.13
CA PHE A 26 8.93 12.18 6.75
C PHE A 26 9.93 11.02 6.69
N SER A 27 10.98 11.03 7.52
CA SER A 27 12.01 9.97 7.54
C SER A 27 11.43 8.60 7.87
N MET A 28 10.41 8.54 8.73
CA MET A 28 9.73 7.28 9.08
C MET A 28 8.83 6.80 7.94
N HIS A 29 8.09 7.72 7.29
CA HIS A 29 7.31 7.38 6.09
C HIS A 29 8.17 6.86 4.96
N LEU A 30 9.31 7.51 4.72
CA LEU A 30 10.26 7.08 3.70
C LEU A 30 10.80 5.67 3.99
N ALA A 31 11.18 5.38 5.24
CA ALA A 31 11.61 4.04 5.64
C ALA A 31 10.51 3.00 5.42
N LEU A 32 9.28 3.30 5.83
CA LEU A 32 8.12 2.42 5.62
C LEU A 32 7.81 2.22 4.13
N ALA A 33 7.96 3.26 3.30
CA ALA A 33 7.75 3.16 1.87
C ALA A 33 8.78 2.25 1.19
N VAL A 34 10.06 2.38 1.54
CA VAL A 34 11.13 1.51 1.01
C VAL A 34 10.91 0.06 1.44
N ILE A 35 10.62 -0.18 2.73
CA ILE A 35 10.36 -1.52 3.25
C ILE A 35 9.14 -2.14 2.55
N SER A 36 8.07 -1.35 2.37
CA SER A 36 6.85 -1.81 1.69
C SER A 36 7.10 -2.20 0.25
N ILE A 37 7.84 -1.39 -0.52
CA ILE A 37 8.21 -1.72 -1.90
C ILE A 37 8.93 -3.06 -1.96
N ILE A 38 9.96 -3.25 -1.13
CA ILE A 38 10.76 -4.49 -1.10
C ILE A 38 9.87 -5.68 -0.74
N PHE A 39 9.09 -5.55 0.34
CA PHE A 39 8.24 -6.61 0.85
C PHE A 39 7.15 -7.02 -0.15
N PHE A 40 6.41 -6.05 -0.71
CA PHE A 40 5.34 -6.32 -1.65
C PHE A 40 5.86 -6.81 -3.01
N SER A 41 7.00 -6.33 -3.47
CA SER A 41 7.65 -6.84 -4.69
C SER A 41 8.08 -8.29 -4.52
N TYR A 42 8.71 -8.63 -3.39
CA TYR A 42 9.08 -10.01 -3.07
C TYR A 42 7.84 -10.91 -2.94
N ARG A 43 6.83 -10.46 -2.19
CA ARG A 43 5.55 -11.17 -2.04
C ARG A 43 4.87 -11.40 -3.39
N PHE A 44 4.91 -10.42 -4.28
CA PHE A 44 4.39 -10.54 -5.64
C PHE A 44 5.13 -11.60 -6.45
N ALA A 45 6.46 -11.67 -6.36
CA ALA A 45 7.24 -12.72 -7.03
C ALA A 45 6.82 -14.13 -6.58
N VAL A 46 6.54 -14.31 -5.28
CA VAL A 46 6.16 -15.61 -4.70
C VAL A 46 4.69 -15.95 -4.98
N GLN A 47 3.76 -15.04 -4.68
CA GLN A 47 2.32 -15.32 -4.64
C GLN A 47 1.59 -14.91 -5.93
N LYS A 48 2.22 -14.07 -6.77
CA LYS A 48 1.67 -13.53 -8.02
C LYS A 48 0.25 -12.96 -7.88
N LYS A 49 -0.04 -12.35 -6.72
CA LYS A 49 -1.35 -11.77 -6.43
C LYS A 49 -1.38 -10.30 -6.86
N PRO A 50 -2.39 -9.86 -7.63
CA PRO A 50 -2.40 -8.50 -8.19
C PRO A 50 -2.42 -7.41 -7.12
N PHE A 51 -3.08 -7.66 -5.97
CA PHE A 51 -3.16 -6.69 -4.88
C PHE A 51 -1.78 -6.31 -4.30
N GLN A 52 -0.78 -7.19 -4.39
CA GLN A 52 0.56 -6.91 -3.87
C GLN A 52 1.26 -5.85 -4.72
N LEU A 53 1.04 -5.88 -6.04
CA LEU A 53 1.55 -4.84 -6.94
C LEU A 53 0.86 -3.50 -6.69
N ILE A 54 -0.46 -3.54 -6.41
CA ILE A 54 -1.24 -2.34 -6.08
C ILE A 54 -0.67 -1.66 -4.82
N PHE A 55 -0.40 -2.42 -3.76
CA PHE A 55 0.21 -1.87 -2.55
C PHE A 55 1.66 -1.41 -2.74
N ALA A 56 2.43 -2.08 -3.61
CA ALA A 56 3.80 -1.65 -3.93
C ALA A 56 3.84 -0.25 -4.58
N ILE A 57 2.77 0.16 -5.28
CA ILE A 57 2.65 1.48 -5.91
C ILE A 57 1.92 2.48 -5.00
N ALA A 58 0.89 2.05 -4.28
CA ALA A 58 0.10 2.92 -3.40
C ALA A 58 0.95 3.52 -2.27
N VAL A 59 1.83 2.73 -1.63
CA VAL A 59 2.64 3.23 -0.52
C VAL A 59 3.61 4.34 -0.95
N PRO A 60 4.39 4.21 -2.04
CA PRO A 60 5.21 5.32 -2.55
C PRO A 60 4.38 6.52 -3.04
N LEU A 61 3.17 6.28 -3.57
CA LEU A 61 2.27 7.35 -4.00
C LEU A 61 1.84 8.23 -2.81
N SER A 62 1.63 7.64 -1.62
CA SER A 62 1.38 8.42 -0.39
C SER A 62 2.54 9.36 -0.03
N LEU A 63 3.77 9.01 -0.42
CA LEU A 63 4.96 9.84 -0.23
C LEU A 63 4.96 11.07 -1.17
N LEU A 64 4.28 11.00 -2.31
CA LEU A 64 4.13 12.12 -3.24
C LEU A 64 3.38 13.30 -2.62
N LEU A 65 2.53 13.04 -1.62
CA LEU A 65 1.84 14.08 -0.84
C LEU A 65 2.81 15.00 -0.10
N TRP A 66 4.03 14.54 0.21
CA TRP A 66 5.06 15.38 0.82
C TRP A 66 5.76 16.33 -0.16
N VAL A 67 5.65 16.09 -1.47
CA VAL A 67 6.38 16.87 -2.50
C VAL A 67 5.65 18.17 -2.84
N SER A 68 4.34 18.25 -2.66
CA SER A 68 3.55 19.44 -3.01
C SER A 68 2.56 19.83 -1.93
N ASN A 69 2.59 21.11 -1.56
CA ASN A 69 1.64 21.70 -0.60
C ASN A 69 0.32 22.15 -1.26
N ASN A 70 0.06 21.70 -2.48
CA ASN A 70 -1.14 22.07 -3.23
C ASN A 70 -2.34 21.21 -2.82
N LYS A 71 -3.39 21.86 -2.29
CA LYS A 71 -4.63 21.21 -1.85
C LYS A 71 -5.28 20.36 -2.94
N THR A 72 -5.24 20.80 -4.20
CA THR A 72 -5.81 20.03 -5.32
C THR A 72 -5.05 18.73 -5.53
N LEU A 73 -3.72 18.76 -5.54
CA LEU A 73 -2.89 17.55 -5.67
C LEU A 73 -3.09 16.61 -4.48
N PHE A 74 -3.24 17.16 -3.27
CA PHE A 74 -3.56 16.37 -2.08
C PHE A 74 -4.85 15.57 -2.26
N TYR A 75 -5.96 16.22 -2.63
CA TYR A 75 -7.23 15.53 -2.83
C TYR A 75 -7.20 14.57 -4.02
N THR A 76 -6.54 14.95 -5.13
CA THR A 76 -6.42 14.07 -6.31
C THR A 76 -5.64 12.80 -5.98
N VAL A 77 -4.47 12.92 -5.36
CA VAL A 77 -3.65 11.77 -4.97
C VAL A 77 -4.37 10.92 -3.92
N GLY A 78 -5.04 11.55 -2.95
CA GLY A 78 -5.85 10.84 -1.95
C GLY A 78 -7.01 10.05 -2.57
N ILE A 79 -7.70 10.59 -3.58
CA ILE A 79 -8.75 9.86 -4.31
C ILE A 79 -8.15 8.68 -5.08
N ILE A 80 -7.01 8.88 -5.76
CA ILE A 80 -6.32 7.80 -6.47
C ILE A 80 -5.91 6.68 -5.52
N GLU A 81 -5.35 7.03 -4.36
CA GLU A 81 -4.97 6.07 -3.32
C GLU A 81 -6.18 5.31 -2.77
N LEU A 82 -7.30 6.01 -2.53
CA LEU A 82 -8.54 5.38 -2.11
C LEU A 82 -9.03 4.36 -3.15
N ILE A 83 -9.00 4.71 -4.44
CA ILE A 83 -9.39 3.79 -5.53
C ILE A 83 -8.45 2.58 -5.59
N LEU A 84 -7.14 2.78 -5.41
CA LEU A 84 -6.16 1.70 -5.37
C LEU A 84 -6.44 0.73 -4.22
N ILE A 85 -6.69 1.24 -3.01
CA ILE A 85 -7.01 0.41 -1.83
C ILE A 85 -8.32 -0.34 -2.04
N VAL A 86 -9.36 0.33 -2.54
CA VAL A 86 -10.65 -0.30 -2.85
C VAL A 86 -10.47 -1.40 -3.88
N THR A 87 -9.72 -1.15 -4.95
CA THR A 87 -9.41 -2.16 -5.98
C THR A 87 -8.60 -3.33 -5.41
N ALA A 88 -7.64 -3.07 -4.52
CA ALA A 88 -6.87 -4.11 -3.84
C ALA A 88 -7.76 -4.98 -2.93
N LEU A 89 -8.70 -4.37 -2.21
CA LEU A 89 -9.69 -5.09 -1.39
C LEU A 89 -10.61 -5.97 -2.24
N PHE A 90 -11.18 -5.43 -3.32
CA PHE A 90 -11.98 -6.21 -4.26
C PHE A 90 -11.17 -7.37 -4.84
N THR A 91 -9.95 -7.11 -5.29
CA THR A 91 -9.05 -8.15 -5.80
C THR A 91 -8.74 -9.20 -4.73
N SER A 92 -8.53 -8.79 -3.47
CA SER A 92 -8.25 -9.73 -2.38
C SER A 92 -9.43 -10.61 -2.03
N ILE A 93 -10.66 -10.09 -2.10
CA ILE A 93 -11.89 -10.82 -1.73
C ILE A 93 -12.36 -11.70 -2.90
N PHE A 94 -12.32 -11.19 -4.13
CA PHE A 94 -12.90 -11.86 -5.30
C PHE A 94 -11.90 -12.76 -6.03
N VAL A 95 -10.59 -12.49 -5.97
CA VAL A 95 -9.57 -13.39 -6.54
C VAL A 95 -9.34 -14.53 -5.57
N LYS A 96 -10.20 -15.56 -5.67
CA LYS A 96 -9.95 -16.88 -5.07
C LYS A 96 -8.50 -17.28 -5.36
N PRO A 97 -7.77 -17.88 -4.39
CA PRO A 97 -6.50 -18.52 -4.71
C PRO A 97 -6.80 -19.52 -5.82
N LYS A 98 -6.31 -19.20 -7.01
CA LYS A 98 -6.06 -20.18 -8.05
C LYS A 98 -5.10 -21.14 -7.36
N THR A 99 -5.66 -22.22 -6.82
CA THR A 99 -4.92 -23.38 -6.37
C THR A 99 -3.85 -23.64 -7.43
N ALA A 100 -2.68 -24.08 -6.99
CA ALA A 100 -1.48 -24.30 -7.80
C ALA A 100 -1.67 -25.20 -9.05
N GLU A 101 -2.88 -25.58 -9.42
CA GLU A 101 -3.24 -26.48 -10.51
C GLU A 101 -3.19 -25.84 -11.90
N GLU A 102 -3.40 -24.52 -12.05
CA GLU A 102 -3.37 -23.92 -13.40
C GLU A 102 -1.98 -23.51 -13.91
N LYS A 103 -0.95 -23.51 -13.05
CA LYS A 103 0.44 -23.40 -13.53
C LYS A 103 0.93 -24.66 -14.24
N ALA A 104 0.25 -25.80 -14.06
CA ALA A 104 0.55 -27.03 -14.83
C ALA A 104 -0.05 -27.00 -16.24
N SER A 105 -1.01 -26.09 -16.51
CA SER A 105 -1.73 -26.03 -17.80
C SER A 105 -1.11 -25.05 -18.79
N SER A 106 -0.34 -24.05 -18.33
CA SER A 106 0.33 -23.11 -19.24
C SER A 106 1.75 -23.54 -19.64
N ASP A 107 2.39 -24.48 -18.92
CA ASP A 107 3.73 -24.99 -19.26
C ASP A 107 3.70 -26.16 -20.27
N LYS A 108 2.52 -26.71 -20.56
CA LYS A 108 2.35 -27.77 -21.57
C LYS A 108 2.04 -27.27 -22.99
N LYS A 109 1.76 -25.97 -23.17
CA LYS A 109 1.37 -25.44 -24.49
C LYS A 109 2.53 -24.85 -25.29
N ASP A 110 3.72 -24.70 -24.70
CA ASP A 110 4.90 -24.12 -25.35
C ASP A 110 5.98 -25.18 -25.71
N LYS A 111 5.65 -26.48 -25.65
CA LYS A 111 6.57 -27.59 -26.01
C LYS A 111 6.06 -28.54 -27.09
N GLU A 112 4.98 -28.17 -27.78
CA GLU A 112 4.46 -28.95 -28.90
C GLU A 112 4.06 -27.99 -30.02
N ASP A 113 5.08 -27.38 -30.64
CA ASP A 113 5.09 -26.88 -32.02
C ASP A 113 6.52 -26.98 -32.55
#